data_AF-A0A2Y9G4L7-F1
#
_entry.id   AF-A0A2Y9G4L7-F1
#
_cell.length_a   1.000
_cell.length_b   1.000
_cell.length_c   1.000
_cell.angle_alpha   90.00
_cell.angle_beta   90.00
_cell.angle_gamma   90.00
#
_symmetry.space_group_name_H-M   'P 1'
#
loop_
_entity.id
_entity.type
_entity.pdbx_description
1 polymer ?
#
loop_
_entity_poly.entity_id
_entity_poly.type
_entity_poly.pdbx_seq_one_letter_code
_entity_poly.pdbx_strand_id
1 'polypeptide(L)'
;YNAEVVAAYRGKKRSEAPPHIFSISNNAYQYMLTDRENQSILITGESGAGKTVNTKRVIQYFASIAAIGDRGKKDTTNANKVLGTLEDQIIQANPALEAFGNAKTVRNDNSSRFGKFIRIHFGATGKLASADIET
;
A
#
# COMPACT_ATOMS: atom_id res chain seq x y z
N TYR A 1 13.35 1.82 -1.68
CA TYR A 1 11.93 1.46 -1.92
C TYR A 1 11.56 1.83 -3.35
N ASN A 2 12.19 1.15 -4.32
CA ASN A 2 12.14 1.53 -5.73
C ASN A 2 11.36 0.45 -6.51
N ALA A 3 10.96 0.76 -7.74
CA ALA A 3 10.23 -0.18 -8.60
C ALA A 3 10.99 -1.50 -8.83
N GLU A 4 12.33 -1.43 -8.93
CA GLU A 4 13.20 -2.61 -9.04
C GLU A 4 13.09 -3.54 -7.82
N VAL A 5 13.05 -2.96 -6.62
CA VAL A 5 12.90 -3.72 -5.38
C VAL A 5 11.52 -4.36 -5.35
N VAL A 6 10.46 -3.65 -5.75
CA VAL A 6 9.11 -4.22 -5.86
C VAL A 6 9.11 -5.44 -6.79
N ALA A 7 9.75 -5.33 -7.96
CA ALA A 7 9.87 -6.43 -8.92
C ALA A 7 10.65 -7.62 -8.34
N ALA A 8 11.71 -7.37 -7.56
CA ALA A 8 12.53 -8.41 -6.95
C ALA A 8 11.78 -9.28 -5.92
N TYR A 9 10.75 -8.74 -5.26
CA TYR A 9 9.93 -9.46 -4.27
C TYR A 9 8.65 -10.06 -4.84
N ARG A 10 8.29 -9.70 -6.07
CA ARG A 10 7.06 -10.16 -6.71
C ARG A 10 7.08 -11.67 -6.93
N GLY A 11 6.08 -12.37 -6.40
CA GLY A 11 5.92 -13.81 -6.61
C GLY A 11 6.98 -14.69 -5.95
N LYS A 12 7.91 -14.10 -5.18
CA LYS A 12 8.92 -14.85 -4.44
C LYS A 12 8.40 -15.31 -3.10
N LYS A 13 8.79 -16.52 -2.69
CA LYS A 13 8.54 -17.01 -1.33
C LYS A 13 9.42 -16.27 -0.32
N ARG A 14 9.00 -16.28 0.94
CA ARG A 14 9.77 -15.66 2.05
C ARG A 14 11.20 -16.18 2.17
N SER A 15 11.46 -17.44 1.81
CA SER A 15 12.78 -18.06 1.84
C SER A 15 13.69 -17.66 0.68
N GLU A 16 13.13 -17.11 -0.40
CA GLU A 16 13.84 -16.84 -1.67
C GLU A 16 14.33 -15.38 -1.78
N ALA A 17 14.00 -14.54 -0.79
CA ALA A 17 14.38 -13.14 -0.76
C ALA A 17 14.69 -12.70 0.68
N PRO A 18 15.60 -11.73 0.88
CA PRO A 18 15.94 -11.27 2.22
C PRO A 18 14.73 -10.60 2.92
N PRO A 19 14.74 -10.48 4.26
CA PRO A 19 13.62 -9.89 4.99
C PRO A 19 13.33 -8.45 4.54
N HIS A 20 12.09 -8.21 4.10
CA HIS A 20 11.63 -6.90 3.64
C HIS A 20 10.10 -6.78 3.74
N ILE A 21 9.57 -5.56 3.92
CA ILE A 21 8.12 -5.32 4.04
C ILE A 21 7.33 -5.75 2.79
N PHE A 22 7.98 -5.71 1.63
CA PHE A 22 7.41 -6.21 0.38
C PHE A 22 7.26 -7.73 0.38
N SER A 23 8.12 -8.48 1.08
CA SER A 23 7.93 -9.92 1.24
C SER A 23 6.67 -10.21 2.05
N ILE A 24 6.43 -9.48 3.15
CA ILE A 24 5.21 -9.60 3.96
C ILE A 24 3.97 -9.28 3.12
N SER A 25 4.02 -8.17 2.37
CA SER A 25 2.93 -7.73 1.50
C SER A 25 2.67 -8.75 0.38
N ASN A 26 3.72 -9.31 -0.24
CA ASN A 26 3.60 -10.35 -1.26
C ASN A 26 2.95 -11.61 -0.70
N ASN A 27 3.40 -12.09 0.46
CA ASN A 27 2.87 -13.30 1.06
C ASN A 27 1.39 -13.13 1.42
N ALA A 28 1.02 -12.00 2.04
CA ALA A 28 -0.38 -11.68 2.32
C ALA A 28 -1.23 -11.70 1.04
N TYR A 29 -0.76 -11.08 -0.04
CA TYR A 29 -1.46 -11.10 -1.32
C TYR A 29 -1.58 -12.53 -1.90
N GLN A 30 -0.52 -13.34 -1.85
CA GLN A 30 -0.53 -14.71 -2.35
C GLN A 30 -1.46 -15.62 -1.54
N TYR A 31 -1.41 -15.54 -0.21
CA TYR A 31 -2.30 -16.29 0.69
C TYR A 31 -3.75 -15.88 0.49
N MET A 32 -4.04 -14.58 0.37
CA MET A 32 -5.39 -14.09 0.05
C MET A 32 -5.94 -14.70 -1.24
N LEU A 33 -5.12 -14.82 -2.29
CA LEU A 33 -5.55 -15.41 -3.56
C LEU A 33 -5.66 -16.93 -3.54
N THR A 34 -4.77 -17.60 -2.80
CA THR A 34 -4.67 -19.07 -2.75
C THR A 34 -5.72 -19.63 -1.80
N ASP A 35 -5.74 -19.13 -0.57
CA ASP A 35 -6.57 -19.66 0.52
C ASP A 35 -7.98 -19.04 0.50
N ARG A 36 -8.18 -17.98 -0.28
CA ARG A 36 -9.45 -17.24 -0.40
C ARG A 36 -9.94 -16.64 0.92
N GLU A 37 -9.00 -16.32 1.81
CA GLU A 37 -9.27 -15.68 3.09
C GLU A 37 -8.72 -14.25 3.13
N ASN A 38 -9.49 -13.35 3.77
CA ASN A 38 -9.09 -11.96 3.97
C ASN A 38 -7.86 -11.87 4.87
N GLN A 39 -6.93 -10.97 4.52
CA GLN A 39 -5.65 -10.81 5.23
C GLN A 39 -5.58 -9.47 5.95
N SER A 40 -4.79 -9.42 7.02
CA SER A 40 -4.48 -8.17 7.73
C SER A 40 -2.97 -8.03 7.96
N ILE A 41 -2.49 -6.79 7.91
CA ILE A 41 -1.11 -6.44 8.24
C ILE A 41 -1.15 -5.42 9.38
N LEU A 42 -0.74 -5.85 10.57
CA LEU A 42 -0.66 -4.98 11.75
C LEU A 42 0.76 -4.42 11.89
N ILE A 43 0.88 -3.10 11.86
CA ILE A 43 2.16 -2.39 12.06
C ILE A 43 2.16 -1.73 13.43
N THR A 44 2.85 -2.32 14.39
CA THR A 44 2.97 -1.83 15.77
C THR A 44 4.24 -1.01 15.98
N GLY A 45 4.29 -0.29 17.11
CA GLY A 45 5.48 0.44 17.56
C GLY A 45 5.13 1.75 18.26
N GLU A 46 6.10 2.33 18.95
CA GLU A 46 5.96 3.63 19.63
C GLU A 46 5.83 4.80 18.64
N SER A 47 5.60 6.01 19.15
CA SER A 47 5.65 7.21 18.30
C SER A 47 7.05 7.39 17.73
N GLY A 48 7.14 7.68 16.43
CA GLY A 48 8.42 7.79 15.71
C GLY A 48 8.94 6.48 15.12
N ALA A 49 8.35 5.32 15.44
CA ALA A 49 8.80 4.01 14.93
C ALA A 49 8.57 3.78 13.41
N GLY A 50 8.05 4.76 12.68
CA GLY A 50 7.86 4.66 11.22
C GLY A 50 6.61 3.91 10.76
N LYS A 51 5.61 3.69 11.64
CA LYS A 51 4.35 2.99 11.30
C LYS A 51 3.68 3.53 10.02
N THR A 52 3.49 4.84 9.96
CA THR A 52 2.85 5.52 8.82
C THR A 52 3.67 5.38 7.54
N VAL A 53 5.00 5.49 7.65
CA VAL A 53 5.93 5.33 6.51
C VAL A 53 5.86 3.91 5.96
N ASN A 54 5.90 2.90 6.83
CA ASN A 54 5.79 1.50 6.44
C ASN A 54 4.43 1.17 5.81
N THR A 55 3.35 1.74 6.36
CA THR A 55 1.99 1.59 5.78
C THR A 55 1.95 2.10 4.34
N LYS A 56 2.54 3.26 4.05
CA LYS A 56 2.64 3.80 2.68
C LYS A 56 3.39 2.84 1.75
N ARG A 57 4.43 2.15 2.23
CA ARG A 57 5.20 1.18 1.43
C ARG A 57 4.40 -0.08 1.11
N VAL A 58 3.60 -0.58 2.05
CA VAL A 58 2.68 -1.70 1.82
C VAL A 58 1.66 -1.34 0.73
N ILE A 59 1.02 -0.18 0.83
CA ILE A 59 0.05 0.31 -0.16
C ILE A 59 0.71 0.46 -1.53
N GLN A 60 1.90 1.07 -1.58
CA GLN A 60 2.68 1.24 -2.82
C GLN A 60 2.99 -0.10 -3.48
N TYR A 61 3.30 -1.14 -2.68
CA TYR A 61 3.54 -2.48 -3.21
C TYR A 61 2.28 -3.06 -3.86
N PHE A 62 1.14 -3.01 -3.17
CA PHE A 62 -0.14 -3.51 -3.70
C PHE A 62 -0.58 -2.79 -4.97
N ALA A 63 -0.49 -1.46 -4.98
CA ALA A 63 -0.73 -0.64 -6.16
C ALA A 63 0.12 -1.11 -7.35
N SER A 64 1.41 -1.35 -7.13
CA SER A 64 2.31 -1.74 -8.20
C SER A 64 2.05 -3.14 -8.74
N ILE A 65 1.70 -4.13 -7.91
CA ILE A 65 1.47 -5.51 -8.39
C ILE A 65 0.08 -5.69 -9.02
N ALA A 66 -0.92 -4.94 -8.55
CA ALA A 66 -2.31 -5.06 -8.99
C ALA A 66 -2.59 -4.27 -10.28
N ALA A 67 -1.87 -3.16 -10.51
CA ALA A 67 -2.00 -2.34 -11.73
C ALA A 67 -1.45 -3.01 -13.01
N ILE A 68 -0.63 -4.07 -12.89
CA ILE A 68 0.10 -4.64 -14.03
C ILE A 68 -0.78 -5.49 -14.96
N GLY A 69 -1.98 -5.88 -14.53
CA GLY A 69 -2.92 -6.62 -15.38
C GLY A 69 -3.53 -5.82 -16.54
N ASP A 70 -3.16 -4.54 -16.71
CA ASP A 70 -3.66 -3.63 -17.74
C ASP A 70 -2.56 -3.00 -18.62
N ARG A 71 -1.34 -3.55 -18.63
CA ARG A 71 -0.25 -3.09 -19.55
C ARG A 71 -0.55 -3.23 -21.05
N GLY A 72 -1.78 -3.57 -21.43
CA GLY A 72 -2.29 -3.49 -22.81
C GLY A 72 -2.91 -2.14 -23.20
N LYS A 73 -3.20 -1.23 -22.25
CA LYS A 73 -3.73 0.12 -22.57
C LYS A 73 -2.80 1.21 -22.07
N LYS A 74 -1.67 1.32 -22.76
CA LYS A 74 -0.83 2.52 -22.69
C LYS A 74 -1.44 3.56 -23.63
N ASP A 75 -2.62 4.09 -23.31
CA ASP A 75 -3.12 5.29 -23.99
C ASP A 75 -2.41 6.50 -23.39
N THR A 76 -1.24 6.78 -23.97
CA THR A 76 -0.76 8.13 -24.21
C THR A 76 -1.87 8.93 -24.90
N THR A 77 -2.67 9.65 -24.13
CA THR A 77 -3.40 10.90 -24.48
C THR A 77 -4.59 11.01 -23.55
N ASN A 78 -4.55 11.91 -22.57
CA ASN A 78 -5.70 12.71 -22.13
C ASN A 78 -5.29 13.56 -20.92
N ALA A 79 -5.24 14.87 -21.13
CA ALA A 79 -4.86 15.91 -20.18
C ALA A 79 -5.92 16.15 -19.07
N ASN A 80 -6.79 15.18 -18.77
CA ASN A 80 -7.78 15.21 -17.68
C ASN A 80 -7.37 14.35 -16.47
N LYS A 81 -6.10 13.94 -16.40
CA LYS A 81 -5.48 13.18 -15.29
C LYS A 81 -5.21 14.07 -14.06
N VAL A 82 -6.20 14.82 -13.59
CA VAL A 82 -6.10 15.58 -12.33
C VAL A 82 -6.35 14.67 -11.12
N LEU A 83 -7.25 13.69 -11.30
CA LEU A 83 -7.44 12.58 -10.37
C LEU A 83 -6.64 11.40 -10.93
N GLY A 84 -5.53 11.02 -10.27
CA GLY A 84 -4.71 9.90 -10.70
C GLY A 84 -5.47 8.56 -10.75
N THR A 85 -4.75 7.48 -11.07
CA THR A 85 -5.28 6.10 -11.02
C THR A 85 -5.84 5.77 -9.62
N LEU A 86 -6.66 4.71 -9.48
CA LEU A 86 -7.19 4.32 -8.16
C LEU A 86 -6.05 4.12 -7.15
N GLU A 87 -4.94 3.55 -7.61
CA GLU A 87 -3.69 3.40 -6.91
C GLU A 87 -3.11 4.74 -6.42
N ASP A 88 -3.07 5.74 -7.30
CA ASP A 88 -2.61 7.09 -6.96
C ASP A 88 -3.52 7.72 -5.92
N GLN A 89 -4.84 7.56 -6.04
CA GLN A 89 -5.82 8.14 -5.11
C GLN A 89 -5.66 7.58 -3.69
N ILE A 90 -5.44 6.26 -3.54
CA ILE A 90 -5.20 5.64 -2.22
C ILE A 90 -3.90 6.18 -1.59
N ILE A 91 -2.86 6.39 -2.40
CA ILE A 91 -1.61 6.97 -1.91
C ILE A 91 -1.82 8.44 -1.49
N GLN A 92 -2.53 9.22 -2.31
CA GLN A 92 -2.82 10.64 -2.08
C GLN A 92 -3.78 10.90 -0.91
N ALA A 93 -4.58 9.91 -0.50
CA ALA A 93 -5.39 10.01 0.72
C ALA A 93 -4.53 10.19 1.97
N ASN A 94 -3.31 9.65 2.01
CA ASN A 94 -2.44 9.77 3.19
C ASN A 94 -1.99 11.22 3.45
N PRO A 95 -1.44 11.98 2.49
CA PRO A 95 -1.16 13.40 2.68
C PRO A 95 -2.33 14.21 3.26
N ALA A 96 -3.56 13.98 2.78
CA ALA A 96 -4.73 14.67 3.30
C ALA A 96 -4.99 14.32 4.77
N LEU A 97 -4.99 13.02 5.11
CA LEU A 97 -5.16 12.58 6.50
C LEU A 97 -4.04 13.06 7.43
N GLU A 98 -2.82 13.15 6.92
CA GLU A 98 -1.68 13.66 7.68
C GLU A 98 -1.81 15.16 7.94
N ALA A 99 -2.29 15.94 6.97
CA ALA A 99 -2.50 17.38 7.14
C ALA A 99 -3.51 17.72 8.25
N PHE A 100 -4.55 16.90 8.43
CA PHE A 100 -5.58 17.11 9.45
C PHE A 100 -5.31 16.37 10.77
N GLY A 101 -4.68 15.20 10.71
CA GLY A 101 -4.56 14.30 11.86
C GLY A 101 -3.17 14.18 12.47
N ASN A 102 -2.13 14.73 11.83
CA ASN A 102 -0.79 14.71 12.41
C ASN A 102 -0.50 16.01 13.17
N ALA A 103 0.28 15.87 14.24
CA ALA A 103 0.79 16.98 15.01
C ALA A 103 2.26 16.75 15.36
N LYS A 104 2.99 17.85 15.51
CA LYS A 104 4.35 17.81 16.07
C LYS A 104 4.31 17.45 17.55
N THR A 105 5.23 16.60 17.97
CA THR A 105 5.47 16.24 19.37
C THR A 105 6.96 16.38 19.68
N VAL A 106 7.34 16.24 20.97
CA VAL A 106 8.74 16.33 21.39
C VAL A 106 9.64 15.28 20.72
N ARG A 107 9.10 14.11 20.36
CA ARG A 107 9.89 12.97 19.81
C ARG A 107 9.67 12.70 18.33
N ASN A 108 8.67 13.33 17.71
CA ASN A 108 8.29 13.08 16.32
C ASN A 108 7.59 14.32 15.74
N ASP A 109 8.19 14.91 14.71
CA ASP A 109 7.69 16.12 14.04
C ASP A 109 6.41 15.87 13.22
N ASN A 110 6.15 14.62 12.82
CA ASN A 110 4.97 14.23 12.04
C ASN A 110 4.23 13.07 12.72
N SER A 111 3.80 13.28 13.98
CA SER A 111 3.14 12.26 14.78
C SER A 111 1.66 12.18 14.46
N SER A 112 1.21 11.07 13.88
CA SER A 112 -0.22 10.77 13.76
C SER A 112 -0.86 10.71 15.14
N ARG A 113 -1.95 11.45 15.33
CA ARG A 113 -2.74 11.52 16.57
C ARG A 113 -4.07 10.78 16.48
N PHE A 114 -4.24 9.98 15.43
CA PHE A 114 -5.42 9.18 15.13
C PHE A 114 -5.00 7.75 14.77
N GLY A 115 -5.89 6.79 14.99
CA GLY A 115 -5.79 5.46 14.43
C GLY A 115 -6.26 5.46 12.99
N LYS A 116 -5.76 4.55 12.15
CA LYS A 116 -6.32 4.35 10.82
C LYS A 116 -6.36 2.87 10.49
N PHE A 117 -7.50 2.43 9.99
CA PHE A 117 -7.70 1.10 9.45
C PHE A 117 -8.01 1.22 7.96
N ILE A 118 -7.12 0.71 7.12
CA ILE A 118 -7.22 0.82 5.67
C ILE A 118 -7.58 -0.56 5.14
N ARG A 119 -8.77 -0.69 4.56
CA ARG A 119 -9.18 -1.90 3.83
C ARG A 119 -8.90 -1.70 2.35
N ILE A 120 -8.23 -2.69 1.75
CA ILE A 120 -7.93 -2.72 0.32
C ILE A 120 -8.66 -3.93 -0.25
N HIS A 121 -9.57 -3.68 -1.19
CA HIS A 121 -10.38 -4.72 -1.80
C HIS A 121 -9.76 -5.13 -3.12
N PHE A 122 -9.56 -6.44 -3.29
CA PHE A 122 -9.12 -7.04 -4.53
C PHE A 122 -10.28 -7.80 -5.17
N GLY A 123 -10.44 -7.65 -6.49
CA GLY A 123 -11.41 -8.42 -7.25
C GLY A 123 -11.00 -9.89 -7.39
N ALA A 124 -11.89 -10.73 -7.94
CA ALA A 124 -11.63 -12.16 -8.12
C ALA A 124 -10.39 -12.49 -8.96
N THR A 125 -9.97 -11.56 -9.82
CA THR A 125 -8.78 -11.64 -10.68
C THR A 125 -7.49 -11.17 -9.99
N GLY A 126 -7.56 -10.72 -8.74
CA GLY A 126 -6.44 -10.13 -7.98
C GLY A 126 -6.14 -8.67 -8.32
N LYS A 127 -6.92 -8.04 -9.20
CA LYS A 127 -6.81 -6.60 -9.48
C LYS A 127 -7.36 -5.78 -8.31
N LEU A 128 -6.81 -4.60 -8.11
CA LEU A 128 -7.31 -3.63 -7.13
C LEU A 128 -8.72 -3.18 -7.53
N ALA A 129 -9.69 -3.29 -6.62
CA ALA A 129 -11.10 -3.00 -6.90
C ALA A 129 -11.56 -1.72 -6.19
N SER A 130 -11.26 -1.59 -4.90
CA SER A 130 -11.61 -0.42 -4.10
C SER A 130 -10.75 -0.34 -2.84
N ALA A 131 -10.84 0.78 -2.12
CA ALA A 131 -10.26 0.90 -0.79
C ALA A 131 -11.12 1.82 0.07
N ASP A 132 -11.10 1.59 1.37
CA ASP A 132 -11.76 2.43 2.34
C ASP A 132 -10.86 2.63 3.58
N ILE A 133 -11.06 3.76 4.26
CA ILE A 133 -10.27 4.16 5.42
C ILE A 133 -11.24 4.50 6.54
N GLU A 134 -11.04 3.84 7.67
CA GLU A 134 -11.75 4.09 8.93
C GLU A 134 -10.75 4.71 9.93
N THR A 135 -11.18 5.74 10.65
CA THR A 135 -10.33 6.54 11.55
C THR A 135 -10.95 6.65 12.93
#